data_AF-A0A533RNC6-F1
#
_entry.id   AF-A0A533RNC6-F1
#
_cell.length_a   1.000
_cell.length_b   1.000
_cell.length_c   1.000
_cell.angle_alpha   90.00
_cell.angle_beta   90.00
_cell.angle_gamma   90.00
#
_symmetry.space_group_name_H-M   'P 1'
#
loop_
_entity.id
_entity.type
_entity.pdbx_description
1 polymer ?
#
loop_
_entity_poly.entity_id
_entity_poly.type
_entity_poly.pdbx_seq_one_letter_code
_entity_poly.pdbx_strand_id
1 'polypeptide(L)' 'MTSLSEAAMSVIVPFAGAMVAGMCIRATATAAGKDAESLSAADIPVFKECATGILHSLAPYDAIGRLMADVERQVS' A
#
# COMPACT_ATOMS: atom_id res chain seq x y z
N MET A 1 7.36 -14.91 3.00
CA MET A 1 7.22 -13.63 2.29
C MET A 1 5.75 -13.45 1.96
N THR A 2 5.15 -12.38 2.44
CA THR A 2 3.76 -12.00 2.17
C THR A 2 3.72 -11.19 0.87
N SER A 3 2.68 -11.33 0.05
CA SER A 3 2.55 -10.46 -1.13
C SER A 3 2.36 -9.00 -0.73
N LEU A 4 2.70 -8.07 -1.61
CA LEU A 4 2.51 -6.64 -1.32
C LEU A 4 1.04 -6.31 -1.05
N SER A 5 0.13 -6.96 -1.77
CA SER A 5 -1.32 -6.77 -1.61
C SER A 5 -1.82 -7.28 -0.26
N GLU A 6 -1.37 -8.44 0.19
CA GLU A 6 -1.72 -8.96 1.51
C GLU A 6 -1.16 -8.09 2.65
N ALA A 7 0.09 -7.64 2.53
CA ALA A 7 0.71 -6.73 3.50
C ALA A 7 0.00 -5.37 3.55
N ALA A 8 -0.34 -4.81 2.39
CA ALA A 8 -1.11 -3.57 2.30
C ALA A 8 -2.50 -3.71 2.94
N MET A 9 -3.20 -4.82 2.70
CA MET A 9 -4.48 -5.10 3.35
C MET A 9 -4.32 -5.22 4.87
N SER A 10 -3.33 -5.96 5.36
CA SER A 10 -3.15 -6.17 6.80
C SER A 10 -2.83 -4.88 7.56
N VAL A 11 -2.06 -3.97 6.94
CA VAL A 11 -1.61 -2.72 7.58
C VAL A 11 -2.60 -1.57 7.41
N ILE A 12 -3.20 -1.43 6.22
CA ILE A 12 -4.04 -0.26 5.91
C ILE A 12 -5.49 -0.46 6.34
N VAL A 13 -6.03 -1.69 6.30
CA VAL A 13 -7.43 -1.95 6.69
C VAL A 13 -7.76 -1.47 8.11
N PRO A 14 -6.93 -1.72 9.15
CA PRO A 14 -7.22 -1.24 10.50
C PRO A 14 -7.25 0.28 10.63
N PHE A 15 -6.59 1.00 9.72
CA PHE A 15 -6.44 2.44 9.76
C PHE A 15 -7.48 3.18 8.91
N ALA A 16 -7.66 2.77 7.65
CA ALA A 16 -8.48 3.46 6.66
C ALA A 16 -9.60 2.58 6.05
N GLY A 17 -9.71 1.32 6.49
CA GLY A 17 -10.70 0.38 5.99
C GLY A 17 -10.32 -0.30 4.68
N ALA A 18 -11.02 -1.39 4.37
CA ALA A 18 -10.73 -2.26 3.22
C ALA A 18 -10.90 -1.57 1.86
N MET A 19 -11.83 -0.61 1.77
CA MET A 19 -12.03 0.14 0.53
C MET A 19 -10.78 0.96 0.18
N VAL A 20 -10.20 1.68 1.15
CA VAL A 20 -9.02 2.52 0.93
C VAL A 20 -7.78 1.68 0.69
N ALA A 21 -7.60 0.60 1.44
CA ALA A 21 -6.53 -0.38 1.18
C ALA A 21 -6.60 -0.93 -0.25
N GLY A 22 -7.81 -1.33 -0.69
CA GLY A 22 -8.04 -1.79 -2.05
C GLY A 22 -7.80 -0.72 -3.12
N MET A 23 -8.10 0.56 -2.84
CA MET A 23 -7.77 1.67 -3.75
C MET A 23 -6.26 1.85 -3.90
N CYS A 24 -5.50 1.78 -2.79
CA CYS A 24 -4.03 1.87 -2.84
C CYS A 24 -3.46 0.75 -3.71
N ILE A 25 -3.88 -0.50 -3.46
CA ILE A 25 -3.43 -1.67 -4.22
C ILE A 25 -3.76 -1.54 -5.72
N ARG A 26 -4.99 -1.17 -6.06
CA ARG A 26 -5.41 -1.02 -7.47
C ARG A 26 -4.69 0.12 -8.18
N ALA A 27 -4.46 1.25 -7.49
CA ALA A 27 -3.71 2.36 -8.03
C ALA A 27 -2.25 1.95 -8.32
N THR A 28 -1.61 1.23 -7.39
CA THR A 28 -0.28 0.67 -7.59
C THR A 28 -0.21 -0.32 -8.74
N ALA A 29 -1.16 -1.26 -8.80
CA ALA A 29 -1.25 -2.25 -9.89
C ALA A 29 -1.35 -1.55 -11.26
N THR A 30 -2.22 -0.54 -11.34
CA THR A 30 -2.40 0.28 -12.56
C THR A 30 -1.11 1.02 -12.94
N ALA A 31 -0.46 1.68 -11.97
CA ALA A 31 0.78 2.42 -12.19
C ALA A 31 1.96 1.50 -12.58
N ALA A 32 1.98 0.27 -12.06
CA ALA A 32 2.99 -0.74 -12.36
C ALA A 32 2.70 -1.55 -13.65
N GLY A 33 1.52 -1.37 -14.26
CA GLY A 33 1.09 -2.18 -15.41
C GLY A 33 0.92 -3.67 -15.09
N LYS A 34 0.50 -3.97 -13.85
CA LYS A 34 0.37 -5.33 -13.30
C LYS A 34 -1.04 -5.58 -12.78
N ASP A 35 -1.35 -6.85 -12.57
CA ASP A 35 -2.50 -7.23 -11.74
C ASP A 35 -2.16 -7.08 -10.25
N ALA A 36 -3.18 -6.81 -9.43
CA ALA A 36 -3.01 -6.65 -7.98
C ALA A 36 -2.38 -7.89 -7.31
N GLU A 37 -2.68 -9.08 -7.80
CA GLU A 37 -2.13 -10.35 -7.30
C GLU A 37 -0.65 -10.54 -7.69
N SER A 38 -0.18 -9.80 -8.69
CA SER A 38 1.21 -9.86 -9.19
C SER A 38 2.13 -8.81 -8.55
N LEU A 39 1.62 -8.04 -7.58
CA LEU A 39 2.42 -7.04 -6.87
C LEU A 39 3.42 -7.70 -5.92
N SER A 40 4.66 -7.22 -5.98
CA SER A 40 5.82 -7.80 -5.30
C SER A 40 6.60 -6.76 -4.51
N ALA A 41 7.65 -7.19 -3.81
CA ALA A 41 8.57 -6.29 -3.10
C ALA A 41 9.16 -5.19 -4.01
N ALA A 42 9.38 -5.49 -5.29
CA ALA A 42 9.93 -4.52 -6.25
C ALA A 42 8.98 -3.33 -6.50
N ASP A 43 7.69 -3.48 -6.19
CA ASP A 43 6.65 -2.48 -6.43
C ASP A 43 6.43 -1.55 -5.22
N ILE A 44 7.16 -1.75 -4.12
CA ILE A 44 7.08 -0.92 -2.91
C ILE A 44 7.28 0.58 -3.19
N PRO A 45 8.23 1.03 -4.03
CA PRO A 45 8.37 2.46 -4.32
C PRO A 45 7.11 3.07 -4.97
N VAL A 46 6.53 2.36 -5.94
CA VAL A 46 5.29 2.78 -6.62
C VAL A 46 4.12 2.76 -5.64
N PHE A 47 4.06 1.76 -4.77
CA PHE A 47 3.05 1.69 -3.72
C PHE A 47 3.12 2.87 -2.76
N LYS A 48 4.31 3.23 -2.29
CA LYS A 48 4.51 4.38 -1.40
C LYS A 48 4.00 5.67 -2.02
N GLU A 49 4.27 5.90 -3.31
CA GLU A 49 3.80 7.09 -4.02
C GLU A 49 2.27 7.12 -4.14
N CYS A 50 1.66 6.05 -4.68
CA CYS A 50 0.21 5.97 -4.85
C CYS A 50 -0.55 6.02 -3.52
N ALA A 51 -0.12 5.24 -2.53
CA ALA A 51 -0.75 5.17 -1.22
C ALA A 51 -0.63 6.50 -0.48
N THR A 52 0.52 7.19 -0.58
CA THR A 52 0.67 8.52 0.03
C THR A 52 -0.29 9.53 -0.58
N GLY A 53 -0.43 9.55 -1.92
CA GLY A 53 -1.38 10.44 -2.59
C GLY A 53 -2.83 10.21 -2.15
N ILE A 54 -3.23 8.95 -1.96
CA ILE A 54 -4.59 8.59 -1.52
C ILE A 54 -4.79 8.92 -0.03
N LEU A 55 -3.85 8.51 0.82
CA LEU A 55 -3.95 8.63 2.28
C LEU A 55 -3.72 10.05 2.79
N HIS A 56 -3.09 10.93 2.01
CA HIS A 56 -2.84 12.33 2.39
C HIS A 56 -4.12 13.07 2.79
N SER A 57 -5.25 12.75 2.14
CA SER A 57 -6.56 13.33 2.47
C SER A 57 -7.16 12.83 3.79
N LEU A 58 -6.63 11.73 4.34
CA LEU A 58 -7.17 11.01 5.48
C LEU A 58 -6.27 11.08 6.72
N ALA A 59 -4.98 11.40 6.56
CA ALA A 59 -4.00 11.28 7.63
C ALA A 59 -2.82 12.25 7.46
N PRO A 60 -2.20 12.69 8.58
CA PRO A 60 -0.94 13.42 8.54
C PRO A 60 0.21 12.55 8.01
N TYR A 61 1.18 13.17 7.35
CA TYR A 61 2.31 12.49 6.69
C TYR A 61 3.08 11.53 7.61
N ASP A 62 3.25 11.88 8.88
CA ASP A 62 3.98 11.04 9.85
C ASP A 62 3.29 9.67 10.07
N ALA A 63 1.95 9.63 10.02
CA ALA A 63 1.19 8.38 10.14
C ALA A 63 1.34 7.54 8.87
N ILE A 64 1.31 8.17 7.69
CA ILE A 64 1.49 7.51 6.40
C ILE A 64 2.88 6.88 6.31
N GLY A 65 3.92 7.60 6.70
CA GLY A 65 5.30 7.08 6.70
C GLY A 65 5.45 5.83 7.57
N ARG A 66 4.79 5.79 8.73
CA ARG A 66 4.77 4.60 9.59
C ARG A 66 4.06 3.42 8.93
N LEU A 67 2.87 3.64 8.35
CA LEU A 67 2.13 2.61 7.62
C LEU A 67 2.97 2.03 6.47
N MET A 68 3.67 2.87 5.72
CA MET A 68 4.52 2.42 4.61
C MET A 68 5.71 1.58 5.09
N ALA A 69 6.33 1.94 6.22
CA ALA A 69 7.41 1.17 6.81
C ALA A 69 6.91 -0.20 7.32
N ASP A 70 5.70 -0.27 7.87
CA ASP A 70 5.13 -1.53 8.34
C ASP A 70 4.74 -2.46 7.18
N VAL A 71 4.25 -1.92 6.06
CA VAL A 71 4.04 -2.71 4.83
C VAL A 71 5.37 -3.27 4.31
N GLU A 72 6.39 -2.43 4.17
CA GLU A 72 7.71 -2.84 3.67
C GLU A 72 8.36 -3.95 4.52
N ARG A 73 8.20 -3.89 5.84
CA ARG A 73 8.68 -4.93 6.77
C ARG A 73 7.99 -6.28 6.60
N GLN A 74 6.73 -6.32 6.17
CA GLN A 74 5.99 -7.58 5.98
C GLN A 74 6.30 -8.26 4.64
N VAL A 75 6.75 -7.47 3.66
CA VAL A 75 7.06 -7.94 2.30
C VAL A 75 8.53 -8.35 2.17
N SER A 76 9.43 -7.74 2.96
CA SER A 76 10.86 -8.09 3.05
C SER A 76 11.09 -9.45 3.70
#